data_AF-A0A4Y2WIX1-F1
#
_entry.id   AF-A0A4Y2WIX1-F1
#
_cell.length_a   1.000
_cell.length_b   1.000
_cell.length_c   1.000
_cell.angle_alpha   90.00
_cell.angle_beta   90.00
_cell.angle_gamma   90.00
#
_symmetry.space_group_name_H-M   'P 1'
#
loop_
_entity.id
_entity.type
_entity.pdbx_description
1 polymer ?
#
loop_
_entity_poly.entity_id
_entity_poly.type
_entity_poly.pdbx_seq_one_letter_code
_entity_poly.pdbx_strand_id
1 'polypeptide(L)'
;MSFPPTTQKYTKVTESLKDRFGQEDMLVEMHIRELLMLVIKNVGRSLTVHTVYNKLEPAIRALETLGIISEKCAPLLYPSAESSLSEDILRTCRRIVDTYPTPADLLGKLMKFIKTEVEAEQRISMAMDGFGHSKRVFHNKASTFGST
;
A
#
# COMPACT_ATOMS: atom_id res chain seq x y z
N MET A 1 28.08 13.78 -23.18
CA MET A 1 28.68 13.94 -21.84
C MET A 1 29.67 12.82 -21.62
N SER A 2 30.97 13.05 -21.86
CA SER A 2 32.02 12.06 -21.57
C SER A 2 32.86 12.58 -20.42
N PHE A 3 32.90 11.83 -19.32
CA PHE A 3 33.73 12.14 -18.15
C PHE A 3 34.85 11.09 -18.07
N PRO A 4 36.12 11.49 -18.07
CA PRO A 4 37.24 10.56 -17.94
C PRO A 4 37.28 9.91 -16.54
N PRO A 5 37.71 8.64 -16.43
CA PRO A 5 37.62 7.85 -15.21
C PRO A 5 38.67 8.32 -14.19
N THR A 6 38.28 9.25 -13.33
CA THR A 6 39.08 9.72 -12.19
C THR A 6 38.18 9.92 -10.99
N THR A 7 38.63 9.47 -9.81
CA THR A 7 37.85 9.41 -8.55
C THR A 7 37.21 10.77 -8.19
N GLN A 8 37.85 11.87 -8.55
CA GLN A 8 37.42 13.25 -8.31
C GLN A 8 36.22 13.70 -9.17
N LYS A 9 35.88 12.99 -10.25
CA LYS A 9 34.77 13.34 -11.14
C LYS A 9 33.48 12.56 -10.87
N TYR A 10 33.53 11.46 -10.11
CA TYR A 10 32.31 10.72 -9.79
C TYR A 10 31.33 11.56 -8.99
N THR A 11 31.78 12.31 -7.99
CA THR A 11 30.94 13.26 -7.24
C THR A 11 30.25 14.27 -8.14
N LYS A 12 30.96 14.85 -9.12
CA LYS A 12 30.36 15.77 -10.10
C LYS A 12 29.35 15.08 -11.01
N VAL A 13 29.57 13.82 -11.36
CA VAL A 13 28.61 13.03 -12.13
C VAL A 13 27.37 12.72 -11.28
N THR A 14 27.53 12.34 -10.01
CA THR A 14 26.41 12.10 -9.10
C THR A 14 25.62 13.38 -8.84
N GLU A 15 26.28 14.52 -8.64
CA GLU A 15 25.66 15.83 -8.48
C GLU A 15 24.91 16.26 -9.74
N SER A 16 25.52 16.13 -10.92
CA SER A 16 24.84 16.47 -12.19
C SER A 16 23.67 15.53 -12.50
N LEU A 17 23.75 14.26 -12.10
CA LEU A 17 22.63 13.32 -12.19
C LEU A 17 21.53 13.65 -11.18
N LYS A 18 21.87 14.01 -9.94
CA LYS A 18 20.89 14.46 -8.94
C LYS A 18 20.23 15.78 -9.33
N ASP A 19 20.97 16.73 -9.88
CA ASP A 19 20.41 18.00 -10.34
C ASP A 19 19.44 17.78 -11.52
N ARG A 20 19.78 16.86 -12.43
CA ARG A 20 18.97 16.57 -13.62
C ARG A 20 17.78 15.64 -13.35
N PHE A 21 17.90 14.71 -12.41
CA PHE A 21 16.92 13.63 -12.19
C PHE A 21 16.43 13.49 -10.75
N GLY A 22 17.13 14.06 -9.79
CA GLY A 22 16.79 14.06 -8.37
C GLY A 22 15.98 15.28 -7.96
N GLN A 23 15.03 15.73 -8.79
CA GLN A 23 14.10 16.81 -8.43
C GLN A 23 13.18 16.34 -7.29
N GLU A 24 13.69 16.43 -6.06
CA GLU A 24 13.02 15.96 -4.85
C GLU A 24 11.63 16.58 -4.72
N ASP A 25 11.49 17.88 -4.98
CA ASP A 25 10.19 18.58 -4.95
C ASP A 25 9.16 17.97 -5.90
N MET A 26 9.57 17.60 -7.12
CA MET A 26 8.69 16.97 -8.11
C MET A 26 8.29 15.55 -7.67
N LEU A 27 9.20 14.83 -7.02
CA LEU A 27 8.92 13.49 -6.50
C LEU A 27 7.96 13.54 -5.30
N VAL A 28 8.12 14.53 -4.42
CA VAL A 28 7.19 14.82 -3.33
C VAL A 28 5.81 15.14 -3.87
N GLU A 29 5.73 16.02 -4.87
CA GLU A 29 4.46 16.38 -5.51
C GLU A 29 3.76 15.15 -6.11
N MET A 30 4.51 14.29 -6.81
CA MET A 30 3.98 13.05 -7.39
C MET A 30 3.37 12.14 -6.32
N HIS A 31 4.10 11.88 -5.23
CA HIS A 31 3.61 11.00 -4.16
C HIS A 31 2.40 11.58 -3.42
N ILE A 32 2.38 12.91 -3.19
CA ILE A 32 1.20 13.57 -2.61
C ILE A 32 0.00 13.45 -3.56
N ARG A 33 0.18 13.67 -4.86
CA ARG A 33 -0.89 13.50 -5.85
C ARG A 33 -1.39 12.06 -5.92
N GLU A 34 -0.51 11.07 -5.84
CA GLU A 34 -0.89 9.65 -5.77
C GLU A 34 -1.76 9.34 -4.57
N LEU A 35 -1.41 9.87 -3.39
CA LEU A 35 -2.21 9.75 -2.17
C LEU A 35 -3.59 10.39 -2.32
N LEU A 36 -3.65 11.63 -2.82
CA LEU A 36 -4.92 12.33 -3.05
C LEU A 36 -5.79 11.60 -4.07
N MET A 37 -5.19 11.04 -5.12
CA MET A 37 -5.90 10.21 -6.10
C MET A 37 -6.45 8.93 -5.49
N LEU A 38 -5.78 8.36 -4.49
CA LEU A 38 -6.28 7.20 -3.74
C LEU A 38 -7.52 7.57 -2.91
N VAL A 39 -7.50 8.73 -2.25
CA VAL A 39 -8.66 9.28 -1.52
C VAL A 39 -9.84 9.47 -2.46
N ILE A 40 -9.65 10.15 -3.59
CA ILE A 40 -10.72 10.38 -4.58
C ILE A 40 -11.30 9.06 -5.10
N LYS A 41 -10.45 8.04 -5.32
CA LYS A 41 -10.90 6.72 -5.77
C LYS A 41 -11.70 5.96 -4.72
N ASN A 42 -11.46 6.21 -3.44
CA ASN A 42 -12.21 5.64 -2.34
C ASN A 42 -13.59 6.33 -2.16
N VAL A 43 -13.72 7.59 -2.59
CA VAL A 43 -15.02 8.30 -2.58
C VAL A 43 -16.00 7.60 -3.55
N GLY A 44 -16.97 6.88 -2.98
CA GLY A 44 -18.02 6.17 -3.72
C GLY A 44 -17.65 4.75 -4.18
N ARG A 45 -16.45 4.25 -3.83
CA ARG A 45 -16.05 2.86 -4.06
C ARG A 45 -15.33 2.34 -2.82
N SER A 46 -15.84 1.28 -2.20
CA SER A 46 -15.11 0.57 -1.14
C SER A 46 -13.90 -0.13 -1.76
N LEU A 47 -12.72 0.50 -1.70
CA LEU A 47 -11.48 -0.14 -2.14
C LEU A 47 -11.13 -1.28 -1.18
N THR A 48 -10.55 -2.37 -1.69
CA THR A 48 -10.08 -3.45 -0.81
C THR A 48 -8.87 -2.98 -0.01
N VAL A 49 -8.77 -3.42 1.25
CA VAL A 49 -7.69 -3.02 2.16
C VAL A 49 -6.30 -3.34 1.60
N HIS A 50 -6.16 -4.47 0.90
CA HIS A 50 -4.95 -4.83 0.16
C HIS A 50 -4.55 -3.81 -0.91
N THR A 51 -5.53 -3.30 -1.67
CA THR A 51 -5.27 -2.32 -2.74
C THR A 51 -4.87 -0.97 -2.18
N VAL A 52 -5.48 -0.56 -1.07
CA VAL A 52 -5.11 0.66 -0.35
C VAL A 52 -3.69 0.54 0.19
N TYR A 53 -3.38 -0.55 0.91
CA TYR A 53 -2.06 -0.78 1.49
C TYR A 53 -0.93 -0.74 0.44
N ASN A 54 -1.09 -1.48 -0.67
CA ASN A 54 -0.06 -1.56 -1.72
C ASN A 54 0.28 -0.22 -2.39
N LYS A 55 -0.60 0.77 -2.28
CA LYS A 55 -0.39 2.11 -2.83
C LYS A 55 0.04 3.12 -1.76
N LEU A 56 -0.53 2.99 -0.57
CA LEU A 56 -0.29 3.89 0.55
C LEU A 56 1.12 3.67 1.14
N GLU A 57 1.54 2.42 1.33
CA GLU A 57 2.83 2.06 1.94
C GLU A 57 4.04 2.58 1.14
N PRO A 58 4.13 2.39 -0.19
CA PRO A 58 5.25 2.92 -0.97
C PRO A 58 5.26 4.45 -1.02
N ALA A 59 4.09 5.09 -1.12
CA ALA A 59 3.98 6.55 -1.18
C ALA A 59 4.43 7.20 0.14
N ILE A 60 4.00 6.66 1.28
CA ILE A 60 4.48 7.11 2.60
C ILE A 60 5.99 6.83 2.70
N ARG A 61 6.47 5.61 2.47
CA ARG A 61 7.91 5.31 2.56
C ARG A 61 8.80 6.20 1.69
N ALA A 62 8.35 6.56 0.49
CA ALA A 62 9.07 7.47 -0.39
C ALA A 62 9.15 8.88 0.20
N LEU A 63 8.03 9.39 0.74
CA LEU A 63 8.00 10.65 1.46
C LEU A 63 8.89 10.63 2.73
N GLU A 64 9.05 9.48 3.42
CA GLU A 64 9.97 9.33 4.57
C GLU A 64 11.42 9.50 4.13
N THR A 65 11.75 8.81 3.03
CA THR A 65 13.10 8.81 2.46
C THR A 65 13.50 10.21 1.97
N LEU A 66 12.53 11.00 1.51
CA LEU A 66 12.71 12.39 1.09
C LEU A 66 12.73 13.38 2.27
N GLY A 67 12.63 12.90 3.51
CA GLY A 67 12.65 13.75 4.71
C GLY A 67 11.37 14.56 4.93
N ILE A 68 10.30 14.29 4.18
CA ILE A 68 9.02 15.01 4.31
C ILE A 68 8.25 14.57 5.56
N ILE A 69 8.34 13.30 5.98
CA ILE A 69 7.56 12.77 7.13
C ILE A 69 8.20 13.09 8.47
N SER A 70 8.67 14.32 8.58
CA SER A 70 8.82 15.00 9.86
C SER A 70 7.42 15.19 10.50
N GLU A 71 7.41 15.42 11.82
CA GLU A 71 6.29 15.91 12.65
C GLU A 71 5.39 16.95 11.95
N LYS A 72 5.92 17.69 10.96
CA LYS A 72 5.24 18.72 10.19
C LYS A 72 4.23 18.19 9.15
N CYS A 73 4.50 17.05 8.51
CA CYS A 73 3.63 16.54 7.43
C CYS A 73 2.79 15.34 7.86
N ALA A 74 3.15 14.63 8.93
CA ALA A 74 2.31 13.57 9.49
C ALA A 74 0.86 14.02 9.78
N PRO A 75 0.59 15.23 10.30
CA PRO A 75 -0.78 15.74 10.47
C PRO A 75 -1.57 15.93 9.17
N LEU A 76 -0.90 16.08 8.02
CA LEU A 76 -1.53 16.21 6.70
C LEU A 76 -1.70 14.85 6.01
N LEU A 77 -0.73 13.96 6.20
CA LEU A 77 -0.73 12.63 5.61
C LEU A 77 -1.72 11.69 6.32
N TYR A 78 -1.91 11.83 7.64
CA TYR A 78 -2.84 11.00 8.38
C TYR A 78 -4.29 11.10 7.88
N PRO A 79 -4.91 12.30 7.77
CA PRO A 79 -6.28 12.41 7.25
C PRO A 79 -6.40 11.87 5.81
N SER A 80 -5.34 12.00 5.01
CA SER A 80 -5.31 11.48 3.64
C SER A 80 -5.28 9.94 3.63
N ALA A 81 -4.42 9.34 4.45
CA ALA A 81 -4.37 7.90 4.65
C ALA A 81 -5.69 7.35 5.19
N GLU A 82 -6.26 8.00 6.21
CA GLU A 82 -7.54 7.64 6.82
C GLU A 82 -8.69 7.72 5.80
N SER A 83 -8.79 8.80 5.02
CA SER A 83 -9.85 8.98 4.03
C SER A 83 -9.77 8.02 2.84
N SER A 84 -8.64 7.33 2.66
CA SER A 84 -8.47 6.32 1.61
C SER A 84 -9.00 4.93 2.00
N LEU A 85 -9.45 4.75 3.24
CA LEU A 85 -9.94 3.48 3.77
C LEU A 85 -11.46 3.36 3.70
N SER A 86 -11.96 2.14 3.57
CA SER A 86 -13.37 1.82 3.64
C SER A 86 -13.92 1.93 5.08
N GLU A 87 -15.22 2.16 5.20
CA GLU A 87 -15.89 2.37 6.49
C GLU A 87 -15.67 1.21 7.48
N ASP A 88 -15.72 -0.04 7.01
CA ASP A 88 -15.54 -1.23 7.86
C ASP A 88 -14.14 -1.29 8.49
N ILE A 89 -13.12 -0.89 7.71
CA ILE A 89 -11.72 -0.82 8.15
C ILE A 89 -11.56 0.31 9.17
N LEU A 90 -12.17 1.46 8.93
CA LEU A 90 -12.14 2.61 9.86
C LEU A 90 -12.82 2.29 11.20
N ARG A 91 -13.98 1.63 11.18
CA ARG A 91 -14.68 1.19 12.40
C ARG A 91 -13.85 0.20 13.21
N THR A 92 -13.08 -0.66 12.55
CA THR A 92 -12.22 -1.63 13.23
C THR A 92 -10.96 -0.96 13.77
N CYS A 93 -10.34 -0.07 12.99
CA CYS A 93 -9.22 0.76 13.42
C CYS A 93 -9.56 1.56 14.69
N ARG A 94 -10.72 2.24 14.72
CA ARG A 94 -11.13 3.08 15.85
C ARG A 94 -11.41 2.29 17.14
N ARG A 95 -11.74 0.99 17.03
CA ARG A 95 -11.90 0.09 18.19
C ARG A 95 -10.57 -0.34 18.80
N ILE A 96 -9.48 -0.27 18.04
CA ILE A 96 -8.15 -0.80 18.41
C ILE A 96 -7.19 0.34 18.77
N VAL A 97 -7.36 1.52 18.18
CA VAL A 97 -6.50 2.68 18.43
C VAL A 97 -6.94 3.40 19.71
N ASP A 98 -6.16 3.24 20.77
CA ASP A 98 -6.30 4.00 22.02
C ASP A 98 -6.11 5.51 21.84
N THR A 99 -6.83 6.26 22.65
CA THR A 99 -6.90 7.72 22.66
C THR A 99 -5.53 8.33 23.02
N TYR A 100 -4.99 9.18 22.16
CA TYR A 100 -3.79 10.05 22.32
C TYR A 100 -2.39 9.50 21.99
N PRO A 101 -2.06 9.28 20.70
CA PRO A 101 -0.70 9.36 20.17
C PRO A 101 -0.40 10.71 19.47
N THR A 102 0.89 11.02 19.27
CA THR A 102 1.32 12.13 18.40
C THR A 102 0.88 11.86 16.94
N PRO A 103 0.74 12.88 16.07
CA PRO A 103 0.32 12.67 14.68
C PRO A 103 1.23 11.71 13.88
N ALA A 104 2.54 11.72 14.15
CA ALA A 104 3.51 10.81 13.53
C ALA A 104 3.30 9.37 14.00
N ASP A 105 3.14 9.16 15.31
CA ASP A 105 2.84 7.84 15.88
C ASP A 105 1.48 7.31 15.38
N LEU A 106 0.52 8.20 15.16
CA LEU A 106 -0.80 7.83 14.68
C LEU A 106 -0.77 7.32 13.24
N LEU A 107 -0.01 7.96 12.35
CA LEU A 107 0.19 7.49 10.98
C LEU A 107 0.89 6.12 10.96
N GLY A 108 1.96 5.95 11.77
CA GLY A 108 2.66 4.66 11.89
C GLY A 108 1.76 3.54 12.44
N LYS A 109 0.93 3.84 13.45
CA LYS A 109 -0.06 2.90 13.99
C LYS A 109 -1.10 2.51 12.94
N LEU A 110 -1.60 3.48 12.17
CA LEU A 110 -2.55 3.24 11.08
C LEU A 110 -1.95 2.30 10.03
N MET A 111 -0.73 2.55 9.57
CA MET A 111 -0.06 1.70 8.59
C MET A 111 0.17 0.28 9.12
N LYS A 112 0.58 0.15 10.38
CA LYS A 112 0.72 -1.15 11.04
C LYS A 112 -0.62 -1.90 11.14
N PHE A 113 -1.70 -1.19 11.44
CA PHE A 113 -3.05 -1.75 11.49
C PHE A 113 -3.48 -2.26 10.11
N ILE A 114 -3.38 -1.43 9.07
CA ILE A 114 -3.73 -1.81 7.70
C ILE A 114 -2.93 -3.04 7.25
N LYS A 115 -1.63 -3.08 7.54
CA LYS A 115 -0.78 -4.25 7.25
C LYS A 115 -1.30 -5.51 7.95
N THR A 116 -1.66 -5.41 9.22
CA THR A 116 -2.18 -6.54 10.00
C THR A 116 -3.49 -7.06 9.43
N GLU A 117 -4.37 -6.16 8.99
CA GLU A 117 -5.63 -6.51 8.34
C GLU A 117 -5.41 -7.24 7.01
N VAL A 118 -4.48 -6.76 6.17
CA VAL A 118 -4.10 -7.44 4.92
C VAL A 118 -3.57 -8.85 5.19
N GLU A 119 -2.70 -9.02 6.18
CA GLU A 119 -2.21 -10.35 6.58
C GLU A 119 -3.34 -11.24 7.11
N ALA A 120 -4.32 -10.67 7.83
CA ALA A 120 -5.48 -11.40 8.32
C ALA A 120 -6.36 -11.88 7.16
N GLU A 121 -6.66 -11.03 6.18
CA GLU A 121 -7.37 -11.41 4.95
C GLU A 121 -6.65 -12.54 4.20
N GLN A 122 -5.32 -12.44 4.07
CA GLN A 122 -4.52 -13.49 3.43
C GLN A 122 -4.61 -14.82 4.20
N ARG A 123 -4.49 -14.80 5.54
CA ARG A 123 -4.62 -16.01 6.37
C ARG A 123 -6.02 -16.62 6.26
N ILE A 124 -7.06 -15.79 6.23
CA ILE A 124 -8.45 -16.25 6.02
C ILE A 124 -8.59 -16.89 4.64
N SER A 125 -8.08 -16.24 3.58
CA SER A 125 -8.08 -16.80 2.23
C SER A 125 -7.39 -18.16 2.19
N MET A 126 -6.21 -18.29 2.80
CA MET A 126 -5.48 -19.56 2.88
C MET A 126 -6.27 -20.65 3.63
N ALA A 127 -6.97 -20.29 4.71
CA ALA A 127 -7.82 -21.23 5.45
C ALA A 127 -9.05 -21.66 4.64
N MET A 128 -9.62 -20.75 3.85
CA MET A 128 -10.81 -20.98 3.02
C MET A 128 -10.51 -21.78 1.75
N ASP A 129 -9.36 -21.54 1.12
CA ASP A 129 -8.90 -22.29 -0.06
C ASP A 129 -8.56 -23.76 0.28
N GLY A 130 -8.31 -24.06 1.56
CA GLY A 130 -7.98 -25.39 2.06
C GLY A 130 -6.71 -25.97 1.43
N PHE A 131 -6.52 -27.29 1.55
CA PHE A 131 -5.39 -28.01 0.91
C PHE A 131 -5.68 -28.41 -0.56
N GLY A 132 -6.43 -27.61 -1.32
CA GLY A 132 -6.67 -27.86 -2.76
C GLY A 132 -7.54 -29.08 -3.11
N HIS A 133 -8.51 -29.48 -2.27
CA HIS A 133 -9.39 -30.63 -2.56
C HIS A 133 -10.74 -30.21 -3.16
N SER A 134 -10.74 -29.82 -4.43
CA SER A 134 -11.91 -29.84 -5.32
C SER A 134 -11.38 -29.75 -6.75
N LYS A 135 -11.22 -30.84 -7.52
CA LYS A 135 -12.27 -31.75 -7.98
C LYS A 135 -11.66 -33.13 -8.30
N ARG A 136 -12.03 -34.18 -7.57
CA ARG A 136 -12.14 -35.53 -8.16
C ARG A 136 -13.60 -35.74 -8.54
N VAL A 137 -13.96 -35.32 -9.75
CA VAL A 137 -15.19 -35.79 -10.40
C VAL A 137 -14.97 -37.26 -10.70
N PHE A 138 -15.46 -38.14 -9.82
CA PHE A 138 -15.63 -39.54 -10.17
C PHE A 138 -16.68 -39.61 -11.29
N HIS A 139 -16.24 -39.78 -12.53
CA HIS A 139 -17.11 -40.23 -13.60
C HIS A 139 -17.43 -41.71 -13.36
N ASN A 140 -18.47 -41.99 -12.56
CA ASN A 140 -19.17 -43.25 -12.67
C ASN A 140 -20.08 -43.19 -13.91
N LYS A 141 -19.63 -43.79 -15.02
CA LYS A 141 -20.55 -44.20 -16.09
C LYS A 141 -21.26 -45.47 -15.63
N ALA A 142 -22.42 -45.31 -15.00
CA ALA A 142 -23.38 -46.40 -14.89
C ALA A 142 -24.04 -46.59 -16.26
N SER A 143 -23.89 -47.80 -16.80
CA SER A 143 -24.62 -48.30 -17.95
C SER A 143 -26.08 -48.48 -17.56
N THR A 144 -27.00 -47.87 -18.31
CA THR A 144 -28.43 -48.23 -18.26
C THR A 144 -28.91 -48.53 -19.67
N PHE A 145 -29.20 -49.81 -19.87
CA PHE A 145 -30.07 -50.35 -20.91
C PHE A 145 -31.37 -49.55 -21.02
N GLY A 146 -31.83 -49.30 -22.24
CA GLY A 146 -33.12 -48.70 -22.55
C GLY A 146 -33.46 -48.93 -24.01
N SER A 147 -34.40 -49.84 -24.23
CA SER A 147 -34.88 -50.42 -25.47
C SER A 147 -35.47 -49.42 -26.47
N THR A 148 -35.30 -49.74 -27.76
CA THR A 148 -36.36 -49.78 -28.77
C THR A 148 -35.98 -50.80 -29.83
#